data_AF-A0AAV0WBG8-F1
#
_entry.id   AF-A0AAV0WBG8-F1
#
_cell.length_a   1.000
_cell.length_b   1.000
_cell.length_c   1.000
_cell.angle_alpha   90.00
_cell.angle_beta   90.00
_cell.angle_gamma   90.00
#
_symmetry.space_group_name_H-M   'P 1'
#
loop_
_entity.id
_entity.type
_entity.pdbx_description
1 polymer ?
#
loop_
_entity_poly.entity_id
_entity_poly.type
_entity_poly.pdbx_seq_one_letter_code
_entity_poly.pdbx_strand_id
1 'polypeptide(L)'
;MDEEYQKKEYGQYITKVPCPNCKDKYIEAYCTTCNKLHCALCQLVNHRTHRFKTISKAIEEIRSNLMKNKVDLCEKSNFAFQVKSCLASNITTLRTQKNEMKIEIQKKFDEFRDELIISEDRMMDYVESYYNVKLEYLTKNKFLMEELKKKYDFYLYFSQSALKRENQADLDMTNLVNNQLSSVRKGFMMDISGLDSTNKKCFELTVVLDDTLRKLIDSVKSIAISKPQTYVKAIDAISKTVDITSFPGYLSATKKIEDIPITIIDDNLMDKVKYNLLKQQTKSLKSSAGDSSHLDTNIDKM
;
A
#
# COMPACT_ATOMS: atom_id res chain seq x y z
N MET A 1 11.44 -34.32 41.51
CA MET A 1 11.26 -35.76 41.29
C MET A 1 11.98 -36.46 42.42
N ASP A 2 11.30 -37.35 43.14
CA ASP A 2 11.77 -37.93 44.40
C ASP A 2 12.84 -39.01 44.18
N GLU A 3 13.92 -39.01 44.97
CA GLU A 3 15.00 -40.03 44.89
C GLU A 3 14.46 -41.44 45.15
N GLU A 4 13.41 -41.53 45.96
CA GLU A 4 12.75 -42.79 46.32
C GLU A 4 12.03 -43.42 45.11
N TYR A 5 11.45 -42.60 44.22
CA TYR A 5 10.78 -43.08 43.00
C TYR A 5 11.79 -43.65 41.99
N GLN A 6 12.96 -43.03 41.85
CA GLN A 6 14.00 -43.50 40.91
C GLN A 6 14.66 -44.81 41.34
N LYS A 7 14.90 -45.02 42.65
CA LYS A 7 15.45 -46.29 43.14
C LYS A 7 14.46 -47.45 42.97
N LYS A 8 13.15 -47.16 43.10
CA LYS A 8 12.09 -48.18 43.05
C LYS A 8 11.78 -48.65 41.63
N GLU A 9 11.85 -47.77 40.62
CA GLU A 9 11.62 -48.17 39.22
C GLU A 9 12.81 -48.86 38.55
N TYR A 10 14.06 -48.51 38.91
CA TYR A 10 15.21 -48.86 38.07
C TYR A 10 16.29 -49.79 38.66
N GLY A 11 16.28 -50.07 39.98
CA GLY A 11 17.24 -51.00 40.61
C GLY A 11 18.72 -50.58 40.56
N GLN A 12 19.61 -51.35 41.21
CA GLN A 12 21.07 -51.14 41.11
C GLN A 12 21.54 -51.46 39.69
N TYR A 13 22.15 -50.47 39.02
CA TYR A 13 22.69 -50.61 37.66
C TYR A 13 23.92 -51.52 37.63
N ILE A 14 23.70 -52.83 37.52
CA ILE A 14 24.75 -53.80 37.21
C ILE A 14 24.60 -54.14 35.73
N THR A 15 25.56 -53.73 34.91
CA THR A 15 25.53 -54.06 33.48
C THR A 15 26.10 -55.45 33.27
N LYS A 16 25.32 -56.36 32.68
CA LYS A 16 25.82 -57.67 32.22
C LYS A 16 26.45 -57.59 30.82
N VAL A 17 26.86 -56.39 30.40
CA VAL A 17 27.41 -56.15 29.07
C VAL A 17 28.90 -56.53 29.08
N PRO A 18 29.34 -57.47 28.22
CA PRO A 18 30.73 -57.87 28.15
C PRO A 18 31.61 -56.72 27.65
N CYS A 19 32.84 -56.66 28.14
CA CYS A 19 33.81 -55.65 27.74
C CYS A 19 34.33 -55.96 26.32
N PRO A 20 34.32 -54.98 25.39
CA PRO A 20 34.80 -55.22 24.03
C PRO A 20 36.31 -55.50 23.95
N ASN A 21 37.08 -55.07 24.96
CA ASN A 21 38.54 -55.15 24.97
C ASN A 21 39.08 -56.23 25.91
N CYS A 22 38.23 -56.88 26.70
CA CYS A 22 38.67 -57.86 27.70
C CYS A 22 37.72 -59.06 27.69
N LYS A 23 38.24 -60.24 27.30
CA LYS A 23 37.49 -61.49 27.29
C LYS A 23 37.03 -61.84 28.72
N ASP A 24 35.79 -62.32 28.84
CA ASP A 24 35.17 -62.78 30.10
C ASP A 24 35.10 -61.71 31.22
N LYS A 25 35.16 -60.42 30.85
CA LYS A 25 34.96 -59.29 31.78
C LYS A 25 33.69 -58.51 31.42
N TYR A 26 33.07 -57.92 32.43
CA TYR A 26 31.88 -57.08 32.28
C TYR A 26 32.18 -55.62 32.54
N ILE A 27 31.36 -54.74 31.99
CA ILE A 27 31.43 -53.30 32.22
C ILE A 27 30.95 -52.98 33.65
N GLU A 28 31.76 -52.22 34.38
CA GLU A 28 31.57 -51.97 35.82
C GLU A 28 31.73 -50.49 36.22
N ALA A 29 32.42 -49.68 35.42
CA ALA A 29 32.72 -48.29 35.73
C ALA A 29 32.54 -47.35 34.53
N TYR A 30 32.24 -46.08 34.81
CA TYR A 30 32.19 -45.02 33.80
C TYR A 30 33.44 -44.14 33.93
N CYS A 31 34.26 -44.09 32.88
CA CYS A 31 35.41 -43.19 32.79
C CYS A 31 34.93 -41.80 32.38
N THR A 32 35.03 -40.81 33.28
CA THR A 32 34.59 -39.44 33.00
C THR A 32 35.57 -38.67 32.12
N THR A 33 36.83 -39.13 32.02
CA THR A 33 37.82 -38.54 31.11
C THR A 33 37.54 -38.94 29.66
N CYS A 34 37.13 -40.20 29.43
CA CYS A 34 36.82 -40.71 28.09
C CYS A 34 35.34 -40.59 27.71
N ASN A 35 34.46 -40.27 28.66
CA ASN A 35 33.01 -40.38 28.53
C ASN A 35 32.54 -41.76 28.02
N LYS A 36 33.14 -42.83 28.54
CA LYS A 36 32.91 -44.22 28.11
C LYS A 36 32.83 -45.18 29.28
N LEU A 37 32.10 -46.27 29.06
CA LEU A 37 31.96 -47.38 29.99
C LEU A 37 33.12 -48.38 29.84
N HIS A 38 33.69 -48.86 30.95
CA HIS A 38 34.83 -49.76 30.97
C HIS A 38 34.66 -50.86 32.03
N CYS A 39 35.35 -51.99 31.85
CA CYS A 39 35.55 -52.98 32.92
C CYS A 39 36.68 -52.55 33.87
N ALA A 40 36.74 -53.15 35.07
CA ALA A 40 37.81 -52.88 36.03
C ALA A 40 39.23 -53.11 35.46
N LEU A 41 39.42 -54.10 34.58
CA LEU A 41 40.73 -54.35 33.98
C LEU A 41 41.16 -53.21 33.03
N CYS A 42 40.25 -52.72 32.18
CA CYS A 42 40.51 -51.56 31.33
C CYS A 42 40.84 -50.31 32.14
N GLN A 43 40.16 -50.10 33.27
CA GLN A 43 40.44 -49.01 34.20
C GLN A 43 41.89 -49.05 34.71
N LEU A 44 42.38 -50.24 35.09
CA LEU A 44 43.72 -50.41 35.63
C LEU A 44 44.85 -50.43 34.60
N VAL A 45 44.56 -50.81 33.35
CA VAL A 45 45.61 -50.99 32.33
C VAL A 45 45.69 -49.78 31.40
N ASN A 46 44.58 -49.39 30.78
CA ASN A 46 44.58 -48.38 29.71
C ASN A 46 44.16 -46.99 30.18
N HIS A 47 43.63 -46.87 31.40
CA HIS A 47 43.02 -45.64 31.90
C HIS A 47 43.48 -45.27 33.32
N ARG A 48 44.72 -45.64 33.70
CA ARG A 48 45.27 -45.45 35.05
C ARG A 48 45.14 -44.03 35.60
N THR A 49 45.31 -43.02 34.75
CA THR A 49 45.29 -41.60 35.12
C THR A 49 43.91 -40.96 34.97
N HIS A 50 42.91 -41.70 34.50
CA HIS A 50 41.59 -41.16 34.24
C HIS A 50 40.71 -41.19 35.49
N ARG A 51 39.70 -40.32 35.50
CA ARG A 51 38.71 -40.27 36.57
C ARG A 51 37.56 -41.24 36.27
N PHE A 52 37.07 -41.90 37.31
CA PHE A 52 35.98 -42.87 37.21
C PHE A 52 34.85 -42.53 38.17
N LYS A 53 33.63 -42.88 37.77
CA LYS A 53 32.42 -42.90 38.59
C LYS A 53 31.80 -44.29 38.53
N THR A 54 31.08 -44.65 39.58
CA THR A 54 30.18 -45.82 39.52
C THR A 54 29.14 -45.57 38.44
N ILE A 55 28.66 -46.65 37.80
CA ILE A 55 27.65 -46.55 36.74
C ILE A 55 26.38 -45.86 37.24
N SER A 56 25.92 -46.17 38.46
CA SER A 56 24.75 -45.53 39.07
C SER A 56 24.90 -44.00 39.12
N LYS A 57 26.04 -43.53 39.67
CA LYS A 57 26.29 -42.09 39.82
C LYS A 57 26.41 -41.38 38.48
N ALA A 58 27.07 -42.02 37.50
CA ALA A 58 27.18 -41.48 36.16
C ALA A 58 25.81 -41.40 35.46
N ILE A 59 24.97 -42.43 35.57
CA ILE A 59 23.62 -42.45 35.00
C ILE A 59 22.73 -41.38 35.63
N GLU A 60 22.75 -41.24 36.96
CA GLU A 60 22.00 -40.20 37.68
C GLU A 60 22.38 -38.80 37.21
N GLU A 61 23.68 -38.53 37.07
CA GLU A 61 24.18 -37.24 36.58
C GLU A 61 23.84 -36.98 35.12
N ILE A 62 24.02 -37.98 34.24
CA ILE A 62 23.62 -37.88 32.83
C ILE A 62 22.12 -37.61 32.72
N ARG A 63 21.28 -38.32 33.48
CA ARG A 63 19.83 -38.10 33.48
C ARG A 63 19.44 -36.74 34.02
N SER A 64 20.06 -36.30 35.11
CA SER A 64 19.84 -34.96 35.67
C SER A 64 20.16 -33.88 34.63
N ASN A 65 21.30 -34.00 33.95
CA ASN A 65 21.71 -33.08 32.89
C ASN A 65 20.77 -33.15 31.67
N LEU A 66 20.39 -34.35 31.23
CA LEU A 66 19.41 -34.52 30.15
C LEU A 66 18.06 -33.89 30.49
N MET A 67 17.60 -34.02 31.75
CA MET A 67 16.35 -33.42 32.19
C MET A 67 16.44 -31.88 32.22
N LYS A 68 17.54 -31.31 32.71
CA LYS A 68 17.80 -29.86 32.66
C LYS A 68 17.80 -29.34 31.21
N ASN A 69 18.54 -30.00 30.33
CA ASN A 69 18.61 -29.64 28.91
C ASN A 69 17.23 -29.76 28.24
N LYS A 70 16.45 -30.79 28.58
CA LYS A 70 15.08 -30.96 28.07
C LYS A 70 14.17 -29.80 28.48
N VAL A 71 14.24 -29.36 29.73
CA VAL A 71 13.43 -28.22 30.21
C VAL A 71 13.82 -26.94 29.48
N ASP A 72 15.12 -26.64 29.38
CA ASP A 72 15.62 -25.46 28.64
C ASP A 72 15.20 -25.47 27.16
N LEU A 73 15.35 -26.61 26.48
CA LEU A 73 14.91 -26.76 25.08
C LEU A 73 13.40 -26.60 24.93
N CYS A 74 12.62 -27.05 25.90
CA CYS A 74 11.17 -26.89 25.91
C CYS A 74 10.80 -25.40 26.01
N GLU A 75 11.43 -24.64 26.91
CA GLU A 75 11.23 -23.21 27.06
C GLU A 75 11.59 -22.44 25.78
N LYS A 76 12.75 -22.74 25.19
CA LYS A 76 13.18 -22.15 23.91
C LYS A 76 12.24 -22.49 22.75
N SER A 77 11.76 -23.73 22.70
CA SER A 77 10.78 -24.16 21.70
C SER A 77 9.46 -23.43 21.85
N ASN A 78 8.96 -23.27 23.08
CA ASN A 78 7.74 -22.52 23.35
C ASN A 78 7.89 -21.04 22.97
N PHE A 79 9.02 -20.42 23.29
CA PHE A 79 9.33 -19.06 22.87
C PHE A 79 9.33 -18.92 21.34
N ALA A 80 10.02 -19.82 20.63
CA ALA A 80 10.05 -19.82 19.16
C ALA A 80 8.64 -19.97 18.55
N PHE A 81 7.79 -20.80 19.16
CA PHE A 81 6.40 -20.95 18.73
C PHE A 81 5.59 -19.66 18.93
N GLN A 82 5.75 -18.99 20.07
CA GLN A 82 5.08 -17.71 20.35
C GLN A 82 5.52 -16.62 19.36
N VAL A 83 6.83 -16.48 19.13
CA VAL A 83 7.38 -15.53 18.14
C VAL A 83 6.83 -15.84 16.75
N LYS A 84 6.82 -17.11 16.33
CA LYS A 84 6.25 -17.52 15.03
C LYS A 84 4.77 -17.13 14.90
N SER A 85 3.97 -17.38 15.93
CA SER A 85 2.54 -17.04 15.94
C SER A 85 2.33 -15.52 15.83
N CYS A 86 3.09 -14.74 16.60
CA CYS A 86 3.02 -13.28 16.55
C CYS A 86 3.45 -12.73 15.17
N LEU A 87 4.53 -13.24 14.60
CA LEU A 87 4.98 -12.86 13.25
C LEU A 87 3.90 -13.18 12.19
N ALA A 88 3.23 -14.34 12.29
CA ALA A 88 2.15 -14.68 11.38
C ALA A 88 0.98 -13.69 11.49
N SER A 89 0.58 -13.32 12.72
CA SER A 89 -0.44 -12.29 12.97
C SER A 89 -0.05 -10.93 12.39
N ASN A 90 1.19 -10.49 12.59
CA ASN A 90 1.69 -9.22 12.04
C ASN A 90 1.71 -9.22 10.51
N ILE A 91 2.10 -10.34 9.88
CA ILE A 91 2.04 -10.50 8.43
C ILE A 91 0.60 -10.38 7.92
N THR A 92 -0.39 -10.98 8.61
CA THR A 92 -1.80 -10.84 8.22
C THR A 92 -2.29 -9.40 8.38
N THR A 93 -1.96 -8.72 9.48
CA THR A 93 -2.31 -7.31 9.69
C THR A 93 -1.72 -6.40 8.61
N LEU A 94 -0.44 -6.58 8.28
CA LEU A 94 0.21 -5.82 7.21
C LEU A 94 -0.44 -6.04 5.84
N ARG A 95 -0.88 -7.27 5.54
CA ARG A 95 -1.62 -7.56 4.30
C ARG A 95 -2.98 -6.88 4.27
N THR A 96 -3.71 -6.88 5.39
CA THR A 96 -4.99 -6.19 5.51
C THR A 96 -4.82 -4.69 5.32
N GLN A 97 -3.88 -4.07 6.04
CA GLN A 97 -3.58 -2.64 5.92
C GLN A 97 -3.14 -2.25 4.50
N LYS A 98 -2.33 -3.07 3.83
CA LYS A 98 -1.97 -2.85 2.42
C LYS A 98 -3.20 -2.79 1.53
N ASN A 99 -4.16 -3.69 1.72
CA ASN A 99 -5.38 -3.72 0.92
C ASN A 99 -6.30 -2.54 1.24
N GLU A 100 -6.44 -2.18 2.51
CA GLU A 100 -7.18 -0.99 2.94
C GLU A 100 -6.60 0.28 2.33
N MET A 101 -5.27 0.46 2.38
CA MET A 101 -4.59 1.58 1.73
C MET A 101 -4.82 1.59 0.21
N LYS A 102 -4.80 0.43 -0.45
CA LYS A 102 -5.09 0.34 -1.89
C LYS A 102 -6.52 0.81 -2.20
N ILE A 103 -7.50 0.39 -1.39
CA ILE A 103 -8.90 0.80 -1.53
C ILE A 103 -9.04 2.30 -1.29
N GLU A 104 -8.40 2.84 -0.25
CA GLU A 104 -8.46 4.26 0.07
C GLU A 104 -7.81 5.12 -1.02
N ILE A 105 -6.65 4.70 -1.54
CA ILE A 105 -6.00 5.36 -2.67
C ILE A 105 -6.94 5.38 -3.87
N GLN A 106 -7.52 4.22 -4.24
CA GLN A 106 -8.44 4.13 -5.37
C GLN A 106 -9.65 5.06 -5.18
N LYS A 107 -10.29 5.01 -4.00
CA LYS A 107 -11.41 5.89 -3.66
C LYS A 107 -11.06 7.37 -3.81
N LYS A 108 -9.85 7.80 -3.40
CA LYS A 108 -9.41 9.19 -3.57
C LYS A 108 -9.15 9.58 -5.01
N PHE A 109 -8.70 8.65 -5.86
CA PHE A 109 -8.61 8.90 -7.30
C PHE A 109 -9.98 8.99 -7.95
N ASP A 110 -10.95 8.19 -7.50
CA ASP A 110 -12.32 8.25 -8.02
C ASP A 110 -12.99 9.58 -7.62
N GLU A 111 -12.91 9.99 -6.35
CA GLU A 111 -13.37 11.31 -5.88
C GLU A 111 -12.73 12.46 -6.68
N PHE A 112 -11.46 12.32 -7.06
CA PHE A 112 -10.74 13.31 -7.85
C PHE A 112 -11.24 13.39 -9.29
N ARG A 113 -11.53 12.24 -9.91
CA ARG A 113 -12.13 12.19 -11.26
C ARG A 113 -13.50 12.84 -11.28
N ASP A 114 -14.32 12.59 -10.26
CA ASP A 114 -15.65 13.18 -10.16
C ASP A 114 -15.57 14.72 -10.09
N GLU A 115 -14.67 15.28 -9.27
CA GLU A 115 -14.48 16.73 -9.19
C GLU A 115 -13.95 17.33 -10.51
N LEU A 116 -13.09 16.60 -11.24
CA LEU A 116 -12.63 17.02 -12.57
C LEU A 116 -13.79 17.12 -13.56
N ILE A 117 -14.66 16.12 -13.61
CA ILE A 117 -15.84 16.11 -14.48
C ILE A 117 -16.77 17.27 -14.12
N ILE A 118 -17.08 17.45 -12.83
CA ILE A 118 -17.91 18.57 -12.36
C ILE A 118 -17.28 19.92 -12.74
N SER A 119 -15.96 20.05 -12.65
CA SER A 119 -15.26 21.27 -13.03
C SER A 119 -15.30 21.51 -14.54
N GLU A 120 -15.18 20.45 -15.36
CA GLU A 120 -15.29 20.52 -16.82
C GLU A 120 -16.69 21.02 -17.22
N ASP A 121 -17.74 20.40 -16.69
CA ASP A 121 -19.14 20.78 -16.95
C ASP A 121 -19.38 22.26 -16.63
N ARG A 122 -18.90 22.74 -15.47
CA ARG A 122 -19.00 24.16 -15.08
C ARG A 122 -18.29 25.11 -16.06
N MET A 123 -17.13 24.71 -16.58
CA MET A 123 -16.42 25.52 -17.58
C MET A 123 -17.19 25.56 -18.89
N MET A 124 -17.77 24.43 -19.31
CA MET A 124 -18.59 24.35 -20.51
C MET A 124 -19.85 25.21 -20.39
N ASP A 125 -20.57 25.12 -19.27
CA ASP A 125 -21.73 25.97 -18.98
C ASP A 125 -21.39 27.46 -19.04
N TYR A 126 -20.22 27.85 -18.51
CA TYR A 126 -19.77 29.22 -18.53
C TYR A 126 -19.47 29.72 -19.95
N VAL A 127 -18.79 28.90 -20.76
CA VAL A 127 -18.52 29.20 -22.18
C VAL A 127 -19.82 29.31 -22.97
N GLU A 128 -20.74 28.37 -22.79
CA GLU A 128 -22.04 28.39 -23.46
C GLU A 128 -22.85 29.64 -23.09
N SER A 129 -22.93 29.97 -21.79
CA SER A 129 -23.58 31.18 -21.31
C SER A 129 -22.99 32.44 -21.95
N TYR A 130 -21.66 32.54 -22.02
CA TYR A 130 -20.96 33.65 -22.65
C TYR A 130 -21.33 33.79 -24.14
N TYR A 131 -21.29 32.68 -24.90
CA TYR A 131 -21.65 32.69 -26.31
C TYR A 131 -23.12 33.04 -26.53
N ASN A 132 -24.03 32.54 -25.70
CA ASN A 132 -25.46 32.84 -25.80
C ASN A 132 -25.74 34.34 -25.64
N VAL A 133 -25.13 34.98 -24.63
CA VAL A 133 -25.24 36.44 -24.43
C VAL A 133 -24.68 37.21 -25.64
N LYS A 134 -23.53 36.77 -26.17
CA LYS A 134 -22.92 37.42 -27.34
C LYS A 134 -23.76 37.26 -28.61
N LEU A 135 -24.35 36.08 -28.81
CA LEU A 135 -25.19 35.74 -29.95
C LEU A 135 -26.51 36.51 -29.91
N GLU A 136 -27.14 36.61 -28.73
CA GLU A 136 -28.34 37.44 -28.53
C GLU A 136 -28.07 38.90 -28.89
N TYR A 137 -26.95 39.45 -28.41
CA TYR A 137 -26.53 40.81 -28.72
C TYR A 137 -26.32 41.02 -30.23
N LEU A 138 -25.57 40.14 -30.89
CA LEU A 138 -25.34 40.22 -32.35
C LEU A 138 -26.63 40.10 -33.15
N THR A 139 -27.55 39.23 -32.71
CA THR A 139 -28.86 39.03 -33.34
C THR A 139 -29.71 40.29 -33.23
N LYS A 140 -29.73 40.93 -32.06
CA LYS A 140 -30.43 42.21 -31.84
C LYS A 140 -29.86 43.32 -32.73
N ASN A 141 -28.54 43.43 -32.81
CA ASN A 141 -27.89 44.42 -33.68
C ASN A 141 -28.18 44.17 -35.16
N LYS A 142 -28.18 42.91 -35.61
CA LYS A 142 -28.56 42.55 -36.97
C LYS A 142 -29.98 43.01 -37.30
N PHE A 143 -30.94 42.74 -36.40
CA PHE A 143 -32.33 43.16 -36.58
C PHE A 143 -32.44 44.68 -36.70
N LEU A 144 -31.78 45.43 -35.81
CA LEU A 144 -31.75 46.89 -35.87
C LEU A 144 -31.18 47.41 -37.20
N MET A 145 -30.11 46.77 -37.72
CA MET A 145 -29.53 47.13 -39.01
C MET A 145 -30.47 46.84 -40.19
N GLU A 146 -31.28 45.77 -40.11
CA GLU A 146 -32.30 45.47 -41.12
C GLU A 146 -33.44 46.50 -41.11
N GLU A 147 -33.90 46.93 -39.93
CA GLU A 147 -34.90 48.00 -39.79
C GLU A 147 -34.36 49.34 -40.32
N LEU A 148 -33.13 49.67 -39.95
CA LEU A 148 -32.43 50.84 -40.43
C LEU A 148 -32.37 50.79 -41.97
N LYS A 149 -31.90 49.68 -42.54
CA LYS A 149 -31.84 49.49 -43.99
C LYS A 149 -33.19 49.74 -44.67
N LYS A 150 -34.29 49.15 -44.17
CA LYS A 150 -35.65 49.37 -44.72
C LYS A 150 -36.03 50.85 -44.71
N LYS A 151 -35.73 51.57 -43.63
CA LYS A 151 -35.96 53.02 -43.52
C LYS A 151 -35.19 53.78 -44.60
N TYR A 152 -33.89 53.49 -44.80
CA TYR A 152 -33.09 54.18 -45.81
C TYR A 152 -33.47 53.78 -47.23
N ASP A 153 -33.80 52.52 -47.49
CA ASP A 153 -34.29 52.04 -48.79
C ASP A 153 -35.58 52.78 -49.20
N PHE A 154 -36.48 53.03 -48.25
CA PHE A 154 -37.67 53.86 -48.46
C PHE A 154 -37.32 55.30 -48.88
N TYR A 155 -36.43 55.97 -48.14
CA TYR A 155 -36.02 57.35 -48.48
C TYR A 155 -35.25 57.43 -49.80
N LEU A 156 -34.47 56.40 -50.12
CA LEU A 156 -33.77 56.30 -51.40
C LEU A 156 -34.76 56.13 -52.55
N TYR A 157 -35.72 55.21 -52.43
CA TYR A 157 -36.77 55.02 -53.44
C TYR A 157 -37.62 56.27 -53.63
N PHE A 158 -38.01 56.91 -52.51
CA PHE A 158 -38.81 58.13 -52.52
C PHE A 158 -38.07 59.28 -53.23
N SER A 159 -36.80 59.51 -52.90
CA SER A 159 -35.97 60.55 -53.54
C SER A 159 -35.72 60.26 -55.02
N GLN A 160 -35.43 59.01 -55.40
CA GLN A 160 -35.29 58.63 -56.81
C GLN A 160 -36.58 58.85 -57.60
N SER A 161 -37.74 58.59 -56.98
CA SER A 161 -39.05 58.80 -57.62
C SER A 161 -39.35 60.29 -57.82
N ALA A 162 -39.00 61.14 -56.85
CA ALA A 162 -39.11 62.59 -56.97
C ALA A 162 -38.21 63.15 -58.10
N LEU A 163 -36.98 62.65 -58.23
CA LEU A 163 -36.03 63.09 -59.26
C LEU A 163 -36.42 62.71 -60.70
N LYS A 164 -37.27 61.70 -60.89
CA LYS A 164 -37.67 61.20 -62.21
C LYS A 164 -38.84 61.93 -62.86
N ARG A 165 -39.60 62.73 -62.10
CA ARG A 165 -40.74 63.49 -62.65
C ARG A 165 -40.25 64.85 -63.16
N GLU A 166 -40.34 65.07 -64.47
CA GLU A 166 -40.03 66.35 -65.12
C GLU A 166 -41.16 67.40 -64.95
N ASN A 167 -41.77 67.52 -63.76
CA ASN A 167 -42.91 68.42 -63.58
C ASN A 167 -42.54 69.69 -62.81
N GLN A 168 -42.80 70.84 -63.43
CA GLN A 168 -42.47 72.18 -62.93
C GLN A 168 -43.25 72.61 -61.66
N ALA A 169 -44.14 71.76 -61.13
CA ALA A 169 -44.77 71.90 -59.82
C ALA A 169 -43.88 71.38 -58.66
N ASP A 170 -42.70 70.82 -58.96
CA ASP A 170 -41.90 70.01 -58.03
C ASP A 170 -40.90 70.77 -57.15
N LEU A 171 -40.76 72.10 -57.21
CA LEU A 171 -39.72 72.79 -56.43
C LEU A 171 -39.97 72.65 -54.90
N ASP A 172 -41.21 72.83 -54.46
CA ASP A 172 -41.58 72.71 -53.04
C ASP A 172 -41.49 71.26 -52.56
N MET A 173 -41.91 70.31 -53.39
CA MET A 173 -41.77 68.88 -53.11
C MET A 173 -40.30 68.45 -53.06
N THR A 174 -39.46 68.95 -53.97
CA THR A 174 -38.02 68.68 -53.99
C THR A 174 -37.34 69.24 -52.74
N ASN A 175 -37.68 70.47 -52.34
CA ASN A 175 -37.14 71.07 -51.12
C ASN A 175 -37.58 70.32 -49.85
N LEU A 176 -38.84 69.90 -49.79
CA LEU A 176 -39.37 69.07 -48.69
C LEU A 176 -38.65 67.72 -48.61
N VAL A 177 -38.49 67.03 -49.76
CA VAL A 177 -37.75 65.76 -49.87
C VAL A 177 -36.30 65.95 -49.41
N ASN A 178 -35.64 67.02 -49.85
CA ASN A 178 -34.24 67.30 -49.52
C ASN A 178 -34.05 67.59 -48.02
N ASN A 179 -34.98 68.33 -47.40
CA ASN A 179 -34.97 68.59 -45.96
C ASN A 179 -35.15 67.30 -45.15
N GLN A 180 -36.07 66.42 -45.55
CA GLN A 180 -36.24 65.12 -44.90
C GLN A 180 -35.01 64.23 -45.08
N LEU A 181 -34.41 64.20 -46.27
CA LEU A 181 -33.19 63.43 -46.54
C LEU A 181 -32.00 63.93 -45.70
N SER A 182 -31.85 65.25 -45.56
CA SER A 182 -30.83 65.87 -44.72
C SER A 182 -30.99 65.51 -43.24
N SER A 183 -32.24 65.50 -42.74
CA SER A 183 -32.56 65.07 -41.38
C SER A 183 -32.22 63.59 -41.16
N VAL A 184 -32.64 62.72 -42.08
CA VAL A 184 -32.34 61.28 -42.05
C VAL A 184 -30.84 61.01 -42.08
N ARG A 185 -30.10 61.70 -42.95
CA ARG A 185 -28.63 61.60 -43.04
C ARG A 185 -27.94 61.99 -41.72
N LYS A 186 -28.41 63.03 -41.04
CA LYS A 186 -27.89 63.43 -39.72
C LYS A 186 -28.24 62.40 -38.63
N GLY A 187 -29.43 61.80 -38.72
CA GLY A 187 -29.86 60.71 -37.82
C GLY A 187 -28.99 59.46 -37.92
N PHE A 188 -28.51 59.11 -39.12
CA PHE A 188 -27.70 57.91 -39.37
C PHE A 188 -26.49 57.77 -38.43
N MET A 189 -25.72 58.83 -38.26
CA MET A 189 -24.52 58.78 -37.42
C MET A 189 -24.87 58.55 -35.95
N MET A 190 -25.98 59.11 -35.46
CA MET A 190 -26.47 58.85 -34.11
C MET A 190 -26.97 57.41 -33.97
N ASP A 191 -27.76 56.94 -34.94
CA ASP A 191 -28.31 55.58 -34.98
C ASP A 191 -27.18 54.53 -34.96
N ILE A 192 -26.09 54.75 -35.70
CA ILE A 192 -24.93 53.86 -35.74
C ILE A 192 -24.09 53.95 -34.45
N SER A 193 -23.86 55.15 -33.92
CA SER A 193 -23.07 55.32 -32.68
C SER A 193 -23.73 54.69 -31.44
N GLY A 194 -25.06 54.58 -31.43
CA GLY A 194 -25.80 53.91 -30.37
C GLY A 194 -25.66 52.38 -30.36
N LEU A 195 -25.17 51.77 -31.44
CA LEU A 195 -25.00 50.31 -31.55
C LEU A 195 -23.71 49.79 -30.87
N ASP A 196 -22.70 50.64 -30.71
CA ASP A 196 -21.32 50.22 -30.40
C ASP A 196 -20.96 50.28 -28.90
N SER A 197 -21.79 50.87 -28.04
CA SER A 197 -21.38 51.28 -26.69
C SER A 197 -21.44 50.22 -25.58
N THR A 198 -21.73 48.94 -25.88
CA THR A 198 -21.95 47.90 -24.83
C THR A 198 -20.83 46.86 -24.69
N ASN A 199 -19.70 47.03 -25.37
CA ASN A 199 -18.66 45.99 -25.44
C ASN A 199 -17.66 45.98 -24.25
N LYS A 200 -17.90 46.74 -23.17
CA LYS A 200 -16.96 46.84 -22.02
C LYS A 200 -17.11 45.75 -20.96
N LYS A 201 -18.10 44.85 -21.11
CA LYS A 201 -18.36 43.71 -20.20
C LYS A 201 -18.07 42.35 -20.83
N CYS A 202 -17.20 42.27 -21.84
CA CYS A 202 -16.45 41.03 -22.06
C CYS A 202 -15.45 40.92 -20.91
N PHE A 203 -15.91 40.43 -19.75
CA PHE A 203 -15.02 39.92 -18.72
C PHE A 203 -14.05 38.94 -19.40
N GLU A 204 -12.76 39.05 -19.09
CA GLU A 204 -11.72 38.19 -19.65
C GLU A 204 -12.00 36.74 -19.24
N LEU A 205 -12.70 36.02 -20.11
CA LEU A 205 -12.98 34.58 -20.02
C LEU A 205 -11.70 33.82 -19.63
N THR A 206 -10.56 34.28 -20.16
CA THR A 206 -9.21 33.82 -19.87
C THR A 206 -8.85 33.89 -18.38
N VAL A 207 -9.14 35.00 -17.69
CA VAL A 207 -8.79 35.17 -16.26
C VAL A 207 -9.58 34.20 -15.38
N VAL A 208 -10.88 34.02 -15.67
CA VAL A 208 -11.72 33.09 -14.90
C VAL A 208 -11.28 31.63 -15.13
N LEU A 209 -10.91 31.29 -16.38
CA LEU A 209 -10.43 29.96 -16.73
C LEU A 209 -9.08 29.66 -16.06
N ASP A 210 -8.13 30.59 -16.11
CA ASP A 210 -6.80 30.47 -15.51
C ASP A 210 -6.86 30.29 -13.99
N ASP A 211 -7.71 31.06 -13.30
CA ASP A 211 -7.90 30.92 -11.85
C ASP A 211 -8.53 29.58 -11.47
N THR A 212 -9.46 29.08 -12.27
CA THR A 212 -10.10 27.77 -12.05
C THR A 212 -9.09 26.64 -12.26
N LEU A 213 -8.29 26.70 -13.33
CA LEU A 213 -7.21 25.74 -13.59
C LEU A 213 -6.14 25.74 -12.49
N ARG A 214 -5.77 26.91 -11.95
CA ARG A 214 -4.80 27.01 -10.86
C ARG A 214 -5.29 26.32 -9.59
N LYS A 215 -6.55 26.58 -9.18
CA LYS A 215 -7.17 25.93 -8.01
C LYS A 215 -7.24 24.42 -8.17
N LEU A 216 -7.52 23.94 -9.38
CA LEU A 216 -7.53 22.52 -9.70
C LEU A 216 -6.14 21.90 -9.51
N ILE A 217 -5.09 22.52 -10.07
CA ILE A 217 -3.68 22.08 -9.92
C ILE A 217 -3.27 21.99 -8.46
N ASP A 218 -3.63 22.98 -7.64
CA ASP A 218 -3.27 23.00 -6.23
C ASP A 218 -3.99 21.90 -5.43
N SER A 219 -5.26 21.63 -5.76
CA SER A 219 -6.00 20.48 -5.22
C SER A 219 -5.35 19.14 -5.61
N VAL A 220 -4.91 18.98 -6.86
CA VAL A 220 -4.19 17.78 -7.32
C VAL A 220 -2.92 17.58 -6.49
N LYS A 221 -2.09 18.61 -6.37
CA LYS A 221 -0.82 18.55 -5.64
C LYS A 221 -1.02 18.17 -4.18
N SER A 222 -2.01 18.75 -3.52
CA SER A 222 -2.34 18.43 -2.14
C SER A 222 -2.66 16.95 -1.96
N ILE A 223 -3.51 16.38 -2.83
CA ILE A 223 -3.93 14.98 -2.73
C ILE A 223 -2.80 14.02 -3.11
N ALA A 224 -2.09 14.30 -4.21
CA ALA A 224 -1.09 13.40 -4.78
C ALA A 224 0.23 13.34 -3.99
N ILE A 225 0.60 14.41 -3.26
CA ILE A 225 1.92 14.52 -2.63
C ILE A 225 1.85 14.38 -1.11
N SER A 226 0.90 15.06 -0.44
CA SER A 226 0.91 15.16 1.02
C SER A 226 0.40 13.90 1.74
N LYS A 227 -0.63 13.24 1.19
CA LYS A 227 -1.26 12.07 1.83
C LYS A 227 -0.42 10.79 1.76
N PRO A 228 0.28 10.47 0.66
CA PRO A 228 1.17 9.30 0.61
C PRO A 228 2.25 9.28 1.70
N GLN A 229 2.78 10.44 2.09
CA GLN A 229 3.81 10.54 3.14
C GLN A 229 3.30 10.09 4.52
N THR A 230 2.00 10.23 4.80
CA THR A 230 1.40 9.79 6.06
C THR A 230 1.38 8.26 6.16
N TYR A 231 1.09 7.57 5.05
CA TYR A 231 1.12 6.10 5.01
C TYR A 231 2.54 5.55 5.15
N VAL A 232 3.53 6.20 4.53
CA VAL A 232 4.95 5.82 4.69
C VAL A 232 5.35 5.87 6.17
N LYS A 233 4.99 6.95 6.88
CA LYS A 233 5.27 7.09 8.32
C LYS A 233 4.59 6.00 9.16
N ALA A 234 3.35 5.61 8.81
CA ALA A 234 2.64 4.54 9.50
C ALA A 234 3.29 3.16 9.28
N ILE A 235 3.71 2.86 8.04
CA ILE A 235 4.42 1.61 7.71
C ILE A 235 5.77 1.53 8.43
N ASP A 236 6.52 2.64 8.48
CA ASP A 236 7.78 2.71 9.20
C ASP A 236 7.58 2.51 10.71
N ALA A 237 6.51 3.04 11.29
CA ALA A 237 6.19 2.85 12.70
C ALA A 237 5.91 1.37 13.02
N ILE A 238 5.15 0.68 12.16
CA ILE A 238 4.88 -0.76 12.34
C ILE A 238 6.18 -1.57 12.23
N SER A 239 7.02 -1.25 11.25
CA SER A 239 8.31 -1.94 11.05
C SER A 239 9.22 -1.82 12.28
N LYS A 240 9.19 -0.69 12.98
CA LYS A 240 9.93 -0.49 14.24
C LYS A 240 9.39 -1.26 15.43
N THR A 241 8.12 -1.68 15.42
CA THR A 241 7.52 -2.44 16.52
C THR A 241 7.81 -3.95 16.46
N VAL A 242 8.36 -4.44 15.35
CA VAL A 242 8.68 -5.86 15.16
C VAL A 242 10.17 -6.12 15.46
N ASP A 243 10.58 -5.85 16.70
CA ASP A 243 11.89 -6.26 17.19
C ASP A 243 11.76 -7.58 17.98
N ILE A 244 12.45 -8.63 17.53
CA ILE A 244 12.43 -9.93 18.21
C ILE A 244 13.02 -9.80 19.62
N THR A 245 13.92 -8.85 19.84
CA THR A 245 14.55 -8.63 21.14
C THR A 245 13.60 -8.05 22.18
N SER A 246 12.48 -7.43 21.75
CA SER A 246 11.46 -6.89 22.66
C SER A 246 10.42 -7.93 23.10
N PHE A 247 10.48 -9.17 22.59
CA PHE A 247 9.50 -10.20 22.98
C PHE A 247 9.69 -10.65 24.44
N PRO A 248 8.60 -10.79 25.21
CA PRO A 248 8.65 -11.41 26.53
C PRO A 248 9.31 -12.78 26.46
N GLY A 249 10.32 -13.01 27.30
CA GLY A 249 11.07 -14.26 27.33
C GLY A 249 12.26 -14.35 26.37
N TYR A 250 12.52 -13.32 25.55
CA TYR A 250 13.71 -13.28 24.69
C TYR A 250 14.99 -13.46 25.50
N LEU A 251 15.21 -12.62 26.52
CA LEU A 251 16.39 -12.70 27.38
C LEU A 251 16.53 -14.07 28.06
N SER A 252 15.42 -14.67 28.50
CA SER A 252 15.43 -16.01 29.09
C SER A 252 15.82 -17.09 28.06
N ALA A 253 15.28 -16.99 26.84
CA ALA A 253 15.57 -17.93 25.76
C ALA A 253 16.98 -17.76 25.17
N THR A 254 17.58 -16.56 25.26
CA THR A 254 18.93 -16.27 24.74
C THR A 254 20.01 -16.31 25.81
N LYS A 255 19.66 -16.37 27.09
CA LYS A 255 20.65 -16.50 28.16
C LYS A 255 21.45 -17.78 27.92
N LYS A 256 22.77 -17.63 27.72
CA LYS A 256 23.65 -18.79 27.67
C LYS A 256 23.54 -19.50 29.02
N ILE A 257 23.31 -20.80 28.97
CA ILE A 257 23.56 -21.63 30.15
C ILE A 257 25.09 -21.70 30.26
N GLU A 258 25.65 -20.78 31.04
CA GLU A 258 27.03 -20.89 31.49
C GLU A 258 27.13 -22.19 32.30
N ASP A 259 28.13 -23.02 31.97
CA ASP A 259 28.57 -24.21 32.71
C ASP A 259 27.85 -25.56 32.53
N ILE A 260 27.31 -25.87 31.34
CA ILE A 260 27.09 -27.29 30.98
C ILE A 260 28.19 -27.74 30.02
N PRO A 261 29.12 -28.62 30.45
CA PRO A 261 30.05 -29.25 29.54
C PRO A 261 29.25 -30.01 28.50
N ILE A 262 29.33 -29.56 27.24
CA ILE A 262 28.70 -30.23 26.11
C ILE A 262 29.35 -31.61 26.00
N THR A 263 28.67 -32.63 26.53
CA THR A 263 28.94 -34.01 26.15
C THR A 263 28.75 -34.09 24.65
N ILE A 264 29.86 -34.30 23.93
CA ILE A 264 29.93 -34.47 22.48
C ILE A 264 28.84 -35.48 22.07
N ILE A 265 27.78 -34.98 21.45
CA ILE A 265 26.77 -35.81 20.82
C ILE A 265 27.44 -36.40 19.57
N ASP A 266 27.39 -37.72 19.43
CA ASP A 266 27.87 -38.43 18.24
C ASP A 266 27.27 -37.78 16.97
N ASP A 267 28.13 -37.24 16.10
CA ASP A 267 27.72 -36.48 14.90
C ASP A 267 26.76 -37.28 14.00
N ASN A 268 26.85 -38.62 14.03
CA ASN A 268 25.92 -39.50 13.29
C ASN A 268 24.46 -39.41 13.77
N LEU A 269 24.23 -39.07 15.04
CA LEU A 269 22.88 -38.92 15.57
C LEU A 269 22.24 -37.61 15.08
N MET A 270 23.05 -36.55 14.95
CA MET A 270 22.60 -35.24 14.48
C MET A 270 22.18 -35.25 13.01
N ASP A 271 22.90 -36.00 12.16
CA ASP A 271 22.55 -36.13 10.75
C ASP A 271 21.24 -36.88 10.53
N LYS A 272 20.96 -37.93 11.32
CA LYS A 272 19.66 -38.62 11.32
C LYS A 272 18.51 -37.71 11.75
N VAL A 273 18.72 -36.86 12.75
CA VAL A 273 17.70 -35.90 13.21
C VAL A 273 17.43 -34.83 12.15
N LYS A 274 18.48 -34.25 11.55
CA LYS A 274 18.35 -33.27 10.45
C LYS A 274 17.57 -33.84 9.27
N TYR A 275 17.89 -35.06 8.83
CA TYR A 275 17.21 -35.72 7.72
C TYR A 275 15.70 -35.89 7.99
N ASN A 276 15.34 -36.30 9.21
CA ASN A 276 13.93 -36.47 9.58
C ASN A 276 13.17 -35.13 9.68
N LEU A 277 13.83 -34.06 10.14
CA LEU A 277 13.24 -32.73 10.21
C LEU A 277 12.94 -32.16 8.81
N LEU A 278 13.90 -32.27 7.88
CA LEU A 278 13.73 -31.87 6.47
C LEU A 278 12.59 -32.63 5.79
N LYS A 279 12.45 -33.92 6.09
CA LYS A 279 11.36 -34.76 5.57
C LYS A 279 9.98 -34.35 6.10
N GLN A 280 9.88 -33.83 7.33
CA GLN A 280 8.63 -33.29 7.87
C GLN A 280 8.27 -31.92 7.29
N GLN A 281 9.24 -31.02 7.13
CA GLN A 281 9.03 -29.69 6.56
C GLN A 281 8.54 -29.76 5.10
N THR A 282 9.15 -30.64 4.30
CA THR A 282 8.75 -30.86 2.90
C THR A 282 7.35 -31.45 2.75
N LYS A 283 6.87 -32.25 3.72
CA LYS A 283 5.47 -32.71 3.76
C LYS A 283 4.48 -31.57 4.04
N SER A 284 4.81 -30.66 4.96
CA SER A 284 3.92 -29.55 5.35
C SER A 284 3.81 -28.44 4.29
N LEU A 285 4.86 -28.25 3.48
CA LEU A 285 4.84 -27.34 2.33
C LEU A 285 3.99 -27.87 1.17
N LYS A 286 4.01 -29.19 0.92
CA LYS A 286 3.18 -29.80 -0.12
C LYS A 286 1.68 -29.79 0.21
N SER A 287 1.31 -29.81 1.48
CA SER A 287 -0.10 -29.71 1.89
C SER A 287 -0.67 -28.28 1.83
N SER A 288 0.17 -27.25 1.77
CA SER A 288 -0.29 -25.85 1.70
C SER A 288 -0.31 -25.28 0.26
N ALA A 289 0.39 -25.90 -0.68
CA ALA A 289 0.38 -25.51 -2.09
C ALA A 289 -0.81 -26.06 -2.90
N GLY A 290 -1.63 -26.94 -2.31
CA GLY A 290 -2.74 -27.61 -2.99
C GLY A 290 -4.02 -26.77 -3.19
N ASP A 291 -4.16 -25.63 -2.50
CA ASP A 291 -5.42 -24.87 -2.45
C ASP A 291 -5.41 -23.56 -3.27
N SER A 292 -4.38 -23.30 -4.09
CA SER A 292 -4.22 -22.01 -4.80
C SER A 292 -4.57 -22.03 -6.30
N SER A 293 -5.30 -23.02 -6.82
CA SER A 293 -5.61 -23.13 -8.26
C SER A 293 -7.06 -22.78 -8.65
N HIS A 294 -7.74 -21.93 -7.89
CA HIS A 294 -9.06 -21.43 -8.28
C HIS A 294 -9.21 -19.95 -7.90
N LEU A 295 -8.83 -19.06 -8.81
CA LEU A 295 -9.38 -17.70 -9.02
C LEU A 295 -8.48 -17.00 -10.04
N ASP A 296 -8.96 -16.85 -11.26
CA ASP A 296 -8.83 -15.63 -12.10
C ASP A 296 -9.02 -15.95 -13.59
N THR A 297 -10.28 -15.91 -14.03
CA THR A 297 -10.66 -15.54 -15.41
C THR A 297 -12.07 -14.98 -15.36
N ASN A 298 -12.19 -13.65 -15.26
CA ASN A 298 -13.26 -12.85 -15.87
C ASN A 298 -13.13 -11.38 -15.46
N ILE A 299 -12.27 -10.64 -16.15
CA ILE A 299 -12.46 -9.19 -16.35
C ILE A 299 -12.15 -8.94 -17.82
N ASP A 300 -13.20 -8.99 -18.64
CA ASP A 300 -13.26 -8.33 -19.95
C ASP A 300 -14.74 -8.14 -20.29
N LYS A 301 -15.23 -6.93 -20.00
CA LYS A 301 -16.37 -6.21 -20.62
C LYS A 301 -16.81 -5.07 -19.70
N MET A 302 -16.25 -3.89 -19.92
CA MET A 302 -16.95 -2.59 -19.97
C MET A 302 -16.01 -1.55 -20.57
#